data_AF-A0A8T0I0U9-F1
#
_entry.id   AF-A0A8T0I0U9-F1
#
_cell.length_a   1.000
_cell.length_b   1.000
_cell.length_c   1.000
_cell.angle_alpha   90.00
_cell.angle_beta   90.00
_cell.angle_gamma   90.00
#
_symmetry.space_group_name_H-M   'P 1'
#
loop_
_entity.id
_entity.type
_entity.pdbx_description
1 polymer ?
#
loop_
_entity_poly.entity_id
_entity_poly.type
_entity_poly.pdbx_seq_one_letter_code
_entity_poly.pdbx_strand_id
1 'polypeptide(L)'
;MALNRITQIVNNTQQVLDMKVGNSLYSVDLARLGSGAKHTMQVDYTDTYQEYKIHVLGSDGSNVAILVVTSDDCCDYKCIVIMEVDGKFDLRKEPRVRCRSVDLYSDEYKSESPVPKKQCTGAQSWKFWIGLNIF
;
A
#
# COMPACT_ATOMS: atom_id res chain seq x y z
N MET A 1 17.85 8.16 -11.18
CA MET A 1 17.90 7.33 -9.95
C MET A 1 16.58 6.60 -9.86
N ALA A 2 16.60 5.27 -9.94
CA ALA A 2 15.43 4.43 -9.65
C ALA A 2 14.92 4.76 -8.24
N LEU A 3 13.65 5.15 -8.13
CA LEU A 3 13.03 5.50 -6.85
C LEU A 3 12.57 4.21 -6.17
N ASN A 4 13.50 3.32 -5.82
CA ASN A 4 13.17 2.05 -5.17
C ASN A 4 12.39 2.28 -3.88
N ARG A 5 11.20 1.70 -3.77
CA ARG A 5 10.39 1.71 -2.56
C ARG A 5 10.42 0.35 -1.89
N ILE A 6 10.61 0.40 -0.58
CA ILE A 6 10.62 -0.78 0.28
C ILE A 6 9.35 -0.77 1.13
N THR A 7 8.57 -1.84 1.06
CA THR A 7 7.32 -2.06 1.81
C THR A 7 7.44 -3.30 2.66
N GLN A 8 6.98 -3.23 3.91
CA GLN A 8 6.86 -4.41 4.75
C GLN A 8 5.46 -5.00 4.67
N ILE A 9 5.37 -6.27 4.31
CA ILE A 9 4.16 -7.09 4.47
C ILE A 9 4.27 -7.83 5.79
N VAL A 10 3.27 -7.69 6.66
CA VAL A 10 3.28 -8.26 8.02
C VAL A 10 2.10 -9.21 8.16
N ASN A 11 2.37 -10.45 8.55
CA ASN A 11 1.34 -11.39 8.94
C ASN A 11 0.97 -11.17 10.41
N ASN A 12 -0.19 -10.58 10.67
CA ASN A 12 -0.74 -10.44 12.02
C ASN A 12 -1.94 -11.38 12.26
N THR A 13 -1.98 -12.49 11.52
CA THR A 13 -2.98 -13.57 11.67
C THR A 13 -2.35 -14.77 12.35
N GLN A 14 -3.17 -15.75 12.73
CA GLN A 14 -2.66 -17.05 13.21
C GLN A 14 -2.35 -18.04 12.08
N GLN A 15 -2.69 -17.69 10.83
CA GLN A 15 -2.54 -18.58 9.69
C GLN A 15 -1.18 -18.45 9.01
N VAL A 16 -0.81 -19.46 8.24
CA VAL A 16 0.34 -19.39 7.33
C VAL A 16 -0.13 -18.72 6.03
N LEU A 17 0.69 -17.81 5.52
CA LEU A 17 0.41 -17.09 4.28
C LEU A 17 1.40 -17.50 3.19
N ASP A 18 0.89 -17.91 2.05
CA ASP A 18 1.68 -18.20 0.85
C ASP A 18 1.53 -17.05 -0.15
N MET A 19 2.61 -16.30 -0.34
CA MET A 19 2.68 -15.18 -1.27
C MET A 19 3.14 -15.66 -2.63
N LYS A 20 2.40 -15.30 -3.67
CA LYS A 20 2.70 -15.61 -5.06
C LYS A 20 2.63 -14.34 -5.91
N VAL A 21 3.46 -14.28 -6.96
CA VAL A 21 3.42 -13.20 -7.95
C VAL A 21 3.19 -13.77 -9.34
N GLY A 22 2.37 -13.11 -10.14
CA GLY A 22 2.13 -13.50 -11.53
C GLY A 22 0.76 -13.07 -12.04
N ASN A 23 0.37 -13.62 -13.18
CA ASN A 23 -0.90 -13.34 -13.83
C ASN A 23 -1.89 -14.51 -13.63
N SER A 24 -2.96 -14.56 -14.42
CA SER A 24 -3.97 -15.62 -14.35
C SER A 24 -3.46 -16.98 -14.86
N LEU A 25 -2.46 -16.98 -15.73
CA LEU A 25 -1.94 -18.19 -16.38
C LEU A 25 -0.69 -18.75 -15.69
N TYR A 26 0.12 -17.88 -15.10
CA TYR A 26 1.39 -18.25 -14.47
C TYR A 26 1.56 -17.52 -13.14
N SER A 27 1.97 -18.26 -12.12
CA SER A 27 2.32 -17.72 -10.80
C SER A 27 3.60 -18.36 -10.28
N VAL A 28 4.42 -17.58 -9.60
CA VAL A 28 5.65 -18.03 -8.95
C VAL A 28 5.52 -17.79 -7.44
N ASP A 29 6.02 -18.74 -6.65
CA ASP A 29 6.10 -18.59 -5.19
C ASP A 29 7.13 -17.53 -4.83
N LEU A 30 6.71 -16.57 -4.02
CA LEU A 30 7.53 -15.42 -3.62
C LEU A 30 8.02 -15.57 -2.18
N ALA A 31 7.11 -15.88 -1.26
CA ALA A 31 7.43 -16.05 0.16
C ALA A 31 6.37 -16.89 0.88
N ARG A 32 6.77 -17.48 2.01
CA ARG A 32 5.87 -18.15 2.95
C ARG A 32 6.04 -17.53 4.32
N LEU A 33 4.96 -17.03 4.90
CA LEU A 33 4.96 -16.28 6.16
C LEU A 33 4.15 -17.00 7.23
N GLY A 34 4.83 -17.44 8.28
CA GLY A 34 4.18 -17.87 9.51
C GLY A 34 3.54 -16.72 10.29
N SER A 35 2.80 -17.05 11.34
CA SER A 35 2.21 -16.07 12.27
C SER A 35 3.27 -15.10 12.81
N GLY A 36 2.97 -13.80 12.77
CA GLY A 36 3.88 -12.73 13.22
C GLY A 36 5.05 -12.41 12.27
N ALA A 37 5.26 -13.20 11.21
CA ALA A 37 6.38 -13.02 10.29
C ALA A 37 6.20 -11.80 9.39
N LYS A 38 7.32 -11.31 8.85
CA LYS A 38 7.35 -10.15 7.95
C LYS A 38 8.12 -10.48 6.68
N HIS A 39 7.65 -9.95 5.56
CA HIS A 39 8.34 -9.97 4.28
C HIS A 39 8.60 -8.55 3.81
N THR A 40 9.73 -8.34 3.15
CA THR A 40 10.11 -7.03 2.62
C THR A 40 10.01 -7.07 1.11
N MET A 41 9.07 -6.30 0.56
CA MET A 41 8.89 -6.10 -0.87
C MET A 41 9.70 -4.90 -1.32
N GLN A 42 10.50 -5.07 -2.36
CA GLN A 42 11.16 -3.97 -3.06
C GLN A 42 10.55 -3.85 -4.45
N VAL A 43 10.05 -2.66 -4.77
CA VAL A 43 9.41 -2.35 -6.06
C VAL A 43 10.02 -1.05 -6.59
N ASP A 44 10.34 -1.03 -7.88
CA ASP A 44 10.68 0.19 -8.61
C ASP A 44 9.41 0.81 -9.21
N TYR A 45 9.29 2.14 -9.22
CA TYR A 45 8.19 2.81 -9.92
C TYR A 45 8.22 2.58 -11.43
N THR A 46 9.36 2.17 -11.98
CA THR A 46 9.47 1.81 -13.40
C THR A 46 9.13 0.35 -13.66
N ASP A 47 8.89 -0.46 -12.63
CA ASP A 47 8.50 -1.85 -12.81
C ASP A 47 7.11 -1.92 -13.46
N THR A 48 6.92 -2.93 -14.32
CA THR A 48 5.60 -3.27 -14.83
C THR A 48 4.67 -3.59 -13.67
N TYR A 49 3.41 -3.18 -13.78
CA TYR A 49 2.37 -3.51 -12.81
C TYR A 49 2.36 -5.01 -12.46
N GLN A 50 2.34 -5.31 -11.17
CA GLN A 50 2.30 -6.68 -10.64
C GLN A 50 1.23 -6.81 -9.56
N GLU A 51 0.61 -7.99 -9.54
CA GLU A 51 -0.29 -8.42 -8.46
C GLU A 51 0.38 -9.53 -7.65
N TYR A 52 0.43 -9.31 -6.35
CA TYR A 52 0.90 -10.26 -5.36
C TYR A 52 -0.33 -10.89 -4.69
N LYS A 53 -0.59 -12.15 -4.99
CA LYS A 53 -1.67 -12.93 -4.38
C LYS A 53 -1.16 -13.55 -3.09
N ILE A 54 -1.87 -13.31 -2.00
CA ILE A 54 -1.53 -13.83 -0.68
C ILE A 54 -2.61 -14.83 -0.29
N HIS A 55 -2.24 -16.10 -0.35
CA HIS A 55 -3.09 -17.21 0.00
C HIS A 55 -3.04 -17.44 1.51
N VAL A 56 -4.19 -17.37 2.16
CA VAL A 56 -4.32 -17.72 3.58
C VAL A 56 -4.59 -19.22 3.67
N LEU A 57 -3.67 -19.96 4.28
CA LEU A 57 -3.77 -21.41 4.39
C LEU A 57 -4.48 -21.81 5.68
N GLY A 58 -5.45 -22.71 5.56
CA GLY A 58 -6.08 -23.39 6.68
C GLY A 58 -5.16 -24.48 7.27
N SER A 59 -5.58 -25.08 8.38
CA SER A 59 -4.84 -26.15 9.06
C SER A 59 -4.63 -27.40 8.21
N ASP A 60 -5.51 -27.63 7.23
CA ASP A 60 -5.43 -28.72 6.26
C ASP A 60 -4.62 -28.36 5.01
N GLY A 61 -4.06 -27.15 4.95
CA GLY A 61 -3.34 -26.61 3.80
C GLY A 61 -4.23 -26.10 2.67
N SER A 62 -5.57 -26.06 2.87
CA SER A 62 -6.49 -25.48 1.89
C SER A 62 -6.40 -23.96 1.87
N ASN A 63 -6.71 -23.35 0.72
CA ASN A 63 -6.80 -21.89 0.62
C ASN A 63 -8.15 -21.42 1.17
N VAL A 64 -8.13 -20.72 2.30
CA VAL A 64 -9.35 -20.22 2.97
C VAL A 64 -9.70 -18.81 2.50
N ALA A 65 -8.69 -18.02 2.15
CA ALA A 65 -8.87 -16.68 1.57
C ALA A 65 -7.71 -16.33 0.63
N ILE A 66 -7.96 -15.38 -0.27
CA ILE A 66 -6.94 -14.79 -1.13
C ILE A 66 -7.03 -13.28 -1.01
N LEU A 67 -5.92 -12.65 -0.62
CA LEU A 67 -5.75 -11.20 -0.59
C LEU A 67 -4.87 -10.78 -1.76
N VAL A 68 -5.06 -9.56 -2.26
CA VAL A 68 -4.25 -9.02 -3.36
C VAL A 68 -3.58 -7.74 -2.89
N VAL A 69 -2.26 -7.69 -3.05
CA VAL A 69 -1.44 -6.48 -2.91
C VAL A 69 -0.89 -6.15 -4.28
N THR A 70 -0.96 -4.89 -4.70
CA THR A 70 -0.42 -4.47 -6.01
C THR A 70 0.97 -3.83 -5.87
N SER A 71 1.69 -3.72 -6.98
CA SER A 71 2.91 -2.89 -7.05
C SER A 71 2.65 -1.44 -6.64
N ASP A 72 1.47 -0.90 -6.94
CA ASP A 72 1.07 0.47 -6.54
C ASP A 72 0.88 0.58 -5.03
N ASP A 73 0.26 -0.44 -4.40
CA ASP A 73 0.19 -0.51 -2.94
C ASP A 73 1.59 -0.51 -2.32
N CYS A 74 2.52 -1.27 -2.91
CA CYS A 74 3.92 -1.26 -2.50
C CYS A 74 4.60 0.10 -2.72
N CYS A 75 4.14 0.93 -3.65
CA CYS A 75 4.65 2.28 -3.86
C CYS A 75 4.04 3.33 -2.91
N ASP A 76 2.78 3.16 -2.51
CA ASP A 76 2.05 4.11 -1.66
C ASP A 76 2.20 3.85 -0.16
N TYR A 77 2.27 2.59 0.26
CA TYR A 77 2.25 2.20 1.67
C TYR A 77 3.60 1.67 2.16
N LYS A 78 4.09 2.17 3.30
CA LYS A 78 5.34 1.69 3.90
C LYS A 78 5.18 0.31 4.54
N CYS A 79 3.97 0.00 4.99
CA CYS A 79 3.64 -1.25 5.66
C CYS A 79 2.22 -1.66 5.29
N ILE A 80 2.03 -2.94 5.03
CA ILE A 80 0.72 -3.57 4.81
C ILE A 80 0.63 -4.72 5.80
N VAL A 81 -0.31 -4.61 6.73
CA VAL A 81 -0.54 -5.58 7.80
C VAL A 81 -1.76 -6.41 7.42
N ILE A 82 -1.57 -7.72 7.36
CA ILE A 82 -2.62 -8.69 7.10
C ILE A 82 -3.22 -9.06 8.44
N MET A 83 -4.52 -8.83 8.61
CA MET A 83 -5.22 -9.01 9.87
C MET A 83 -6.40 -9.96 9.69
N GLU A 84 -6.79 -10.61 10.77
CA GLU A 84 -8.00 -11.42 10.86
C GLU A 84 -8.92 -10.78 11.91
N VAL A 85 -10.15 -10.44 11.50
CA VAL A 85 -11.18 -9.85 12.38
C VAL A 85 -12.47 -10.61 12.13
N ASP A 86 -13.05 -11.20 13.18
CA ASP A 86 -14.28 -11.99 13.12
C ASP A 86 -14.25 -13.10 12.03
N GLY A 87 -13.10 -13.76 11.89
CA GLY A 87 -12.88 -14.83 10.91
C GLY A 87 -12.73 -14.35 9.46
N LYS A 88 -12.64 -13.04 9.22
CA LYS A 88 -12.39 -12.45 7.90
C LYS A 88 -10.99 -11.86 7.82
N PHE A 89 -10.34 -12.05 6.68
CA PHE A 89 -9.00 -11.55 6.41
C PHE A 89 -9.07 -10.22 5.67
N ASP A 90 -8.26 -9.25 6.09
CA ASP A 90 -8.20 -7.93 5.48
C ASP A 90 -6.78 -7.32 5.52
N LEU A 91 -6.57 -6.27 4.72
CA LEU A 91 -5.32 -5.55 4.59
C LEU A 91 -5.42 -4.16 5.23
N ARG A 92 -4.71 -3.97 6.35
CA ARG A 92 -4.49 -2.63 6.91
C ARG A 92 -3.25 -2.01 6.29
N LYS A 93 -3.42 -0.87 5.64
CA LYS A 93 -2.35 -0.19 4.89
C LYS A 93 -1.88 1.07 5.62
N GLU A 94 -0.58 1.16 5.90
CA GLU A 94 0.04 2.34 6.51
C GLU A 94 0.69 3.21 5.43
N PRO A 95 0.16 4.43 5.17
CA PRO A 95 0.66 5.26 4.08
C PRO A 95 2.08 5.74 4.36
N ARG A 96 2.85 5.92 3.29
CA ARG A 96 4.07 6.73 3.35
C ARG A 96 3.65 8.18 3.61
N VAL A 97 4.33 8.84 4.54
CA VAL A 97 4.20 10.29 4.70
C VAL A 97 4.70 10.90 3.40
N ARG A 98 3.78 11.39 2.56
CA ARG A 98 4.15 12.27 1.46
C ARG A 98 4.61 13.55 2.14
N CYS A 99 5.90 13.87 2.07
CA CYS A 99 6.30 15.25 2.29
C CYS A 99 5.53 16.07 1.24
N ARG A 100 4.42 16.71 1.66
CA ARG A 100 4.13 18.02 1.12
C ARG A 100 5.40 18.80 1.42
N SER A 101 5.96 19.44 0.41
CA SER A 101 6.97 20.46 0.58
C SER A 101 6.45 21.49 1.58
N VAL A 102 6.67 21.25 2.87
CA VAL A 102 6.65 22.26 3.91
C VAL A 102 8.02 22.89 3.78
N ASP A 103 8.07 23.94 2.97
CA ASP A 103 8.99 25.06 3.08
C ASP A 103 10.37 24.71 3.66
N LEU A 104 11.18 24.02 2.87
CA LEU A 104 12.64 24.05 3.01
C LEU A 104 13.15 25.34 2.34
N TYR A 105 12.75 26.48 2.90
CA TYR A 105 13.53 27.71 2.83
C TYR A 105 13.77 28.10 4.27
N SER A 106 14.84 27.55 4.84
CA SER A 106 15.39 28.07 6.09
C SER A 106 15.70 29.55 5.89
N ASP A 107 15.13 30.35 6.79
CA ASP A 107 15.37 31.76 6.98
C ASP A 107 16.85 32.13 6.93
N GLU A 108 17.22 32.98 5.98
CA GLU A 108 18.18 34.05 6.18
C GLU A 108 18.13 34.98 4.97
N TYR A 109 17.25 35.98 5.01
CA TYR A 109 17.54 37.36 4.61
C TYR A 109 16.37 38.26 5.05
N LYS A 110 16.67 39.10 6.04
CA LYS A 110 15.81 40.20 6.52
C LYS A 110 15.45 41.14 5.38
N SER A 111 14.18 41.50 5.22
CA SER A 111 13.71 42.92 5.26
C SER A 111 12.19 43.03 5.00
N GLU A 112 11.53 43.82 5.87
CA GLU A 112 10.33 44.65 5.63
C GLU A 112 8.91 44.05 5.52
N SER A 113 8.19 44.20 6.65
CA SER A 113 6.81 44.71 6.89
C SER A 113 5.55 44.07 6.22
N PRO A 114 4.40 44.00 6.94
CA PRO A 114 3.31 43.07 6.65
C PRO A 114 2.15 43.68 5.85
N VAL A 115 1.61 42.97 4.84
CA VAL A 115 0.30 43.29 4.22
C VAL A 115 -0.40 42.02 3.67
N PRO A 116 -1.73 42.02 3.48
CA PRO A 116 -2.74 41.34 4.28
C PRO A 116 -3.16 39.96 3.74
N LYS A 117 -3.75 39.12 4.62
CA LYS A 117 -4.30 37.80 4.29
C LYS A 117 -5.30 37.88 3.12
N LYS A 118 -4.93 37.33 1.96
CA LYS A 118 -5.91 36.95 0.93
C LYS A 118 -6.56 35.63 1.31
N GLN A 119 -7.83 35.73 1.66
CA GLN A 119 -8.76 34.60 1.75
C GLN A 119 -8.96 34.07 0.32
N CYS A 120 -8.45 32.87 0.01
CA CYS A 120 -8.75 32.21 -1.25
C CYS A 120 -9.89 31.21 -1.04
N THR A 121 -11.03 31.63 -1.57
CA THR A 121 -12.27 30.91 -1.85
C THR A 121 -12.01 29.54 -2.47
N GLY A 122 -12.82 28.56 -2.06
CA GLY A 122 -12.79 27.21 -2.61
C GLY A 122 -13.11 27.17 -4.11
N ALA A 123 -12.48 26.21 -4.78
CA ALA A 123 -12.90 25.64 -6.06
C ALA A 123 -12.66 24.12 -5.95
N GLN A 124 -13.73 23.34 -5.74
CA GLN A 124 -14.33 22.46 -6.76
C GLN A 124 -13.32 21.44 -7.33
N SER A 125 -13.37 20.20 -6.82
CA SER A 125 -13.88 19.00 -7.55
C SER A 125 -12.86 18.52 -8.61
N TRP A 126 -12.58 17.22 -8.77
CA TRP A 126 -13.34 16.35 -9.67
C TRP A 126 -13.32 14.87 -9.21
N LYS A 127 -14.54 14.36 -8.96
CA LYS A 127 -15.16 13.08 -9.37
C LYS A 127 -14.43 11.77 -9.00
N PHE A 128 -14.88 11.01 -7.99
CA PHE A 128 -15.97 10.00 -8.05
C PHE A 128 -15.90 9.06 -9.25
N TRP A 129 -15.53 7.80 -9.00
CA TRP A 129 -15.98 6.65 -9.79
C TRP A 129 -16.98 5.87 -8.93
N ILE A 130 -18.26 5.99 -9.31
CA ILE A 130 -19.37 5.19 -8.80
C ILE A 130 -19.35 3.86 -9.57
N GLY A 131 -19.49 2.76 -8.82
CA GLY A 131 -19.66 1.43 -9.38
C GLY A 131 -20.94 1.29 -10.19
N LEU A 132 -20.84 0.56 -11.29
CA LEU A 132 -21.98 0.10 -12.08
C LEU A 132 -22.20 -1.39 -11.78
N ASN A 133 -23.14 -1.66 -10.87
CA ASN A 133 -23.94 -2.87 -10.89
C ASN A 133 -25.02 -2.65 -11.97
N ILE A 134 -25.07 -3.55 -12.95
CA ILE A 134 -26.27 -3.74 -13.78
C ILE A 134 -26.63 -5.22 -13.65
N PHE A 135 -27.88 -5.42 -13.21
CA PHE A 135 -28.70 -6.61 -13.06
C PHE A 135 -28.24 -7.93 -13.68
#